data_AF-A0A067P6A1-F1
#
_entry.id   AF-A0A067P6A1-F1
#
_cell.length_a   1.000
_cell.length_b   1.000
_cell.length_c   1.000
_cell.angle_alpha   90.00
_cell.angle_beta   90.00
_cell.angle_gamma   90.00
#
_symmetry.space_group_name_H-M   'P 1'
#
loop_
_entity.id
_entity.type
_entity.pdbx_description
1 polymer ?
#
loop_
_entity_poly.entity_id
_entity_poly.type
_entity_poly.pdbx_seq_one_letter_code
_entity_poly.pdbx_strand_id
1 'polypeptide(L)'
;MAKPPLSLPPTLKDPLKVTLIIGSHVHSPLKIELFDLYVPASHPPPQHPDEASFHPLPVIQHTFRPDQKLPPTTISAAFSALVLAPWVVLLGLWAKISPRVPRLFSPSIVPFVATLTAFEVLLFWYWIELKLGQVLLYGAILAIPTVFAGKQALVSIGQQRLRQK
;
A
#
# COMPACT_ATOMS: atom_id res chain seq x y z
N MET A 1 -52.58 -31.71 41.25
CA MET A 1 -52.24 -31.44 39.83
C MET A 1 -50.77 -31.05 39.77
N ALA A 2 -49.97 -31.73 38.93
CA ALA A 2 -48.55 -31.40 38.76
C ALA A 2 -48.41 -30.10 37.93
N LYS A 3 -47.47 -29.24 38.33
CA LYS A 3 -47.15 -28.04 37.54
C LYS A 3 -46.38 -28.45 36.28
N PRO A 4 -46.57 -27.76 35.15
CA PRO A 4 -45.79 -28.01 33.94
C PRO A 4 -44.28 -27.77 34.19
N PRO A 5 -43.39 -28.51 33.52
CA PRO A 5 -41.95 -28.34 33.67
C PRO A 5 -41.49 -26.96 33.17
N LEU A 6 -40.49 -26.39 33.83
CA LEU A 6 -39.92 -25.07 33.52
C LEU A 6 -39.18 -25.01 32.17
N SER A 7 -38.94 -26.16 31.53
CA SER A 7 -38.29 -26.25 30.22
C SER A 7 -39.24 -25.97 29.06
N LEU A 8 -40.56 -25.86 29.30
CA LEU A 8 -41.51 -25.53 28.24
C LEU A 8 -41.38 -24.05 27.83
N PRO A 9 -41.04 -23.76 26.56
CA PRO A 9 -40.91 -22.38 26.11
C PRO A 9 -42.29 -21.71 26.00
N PRO A 10 -42.37 -20.38 26.17
CA PRO A 10 -43.61 -19.64 25.95
C PRO A 10 -44.01 -19.68 24.48
N THR A 11 -45.27 -20.03 24.21
CA THR A 11 -45.83 -20.19 22.86
C THR A 11 -46.71 -18.97 22.52
N LEU A 12 -46.07 -17.85 22.16
CA LEU A 12 -46.78 -16.61 21.77
C LEU A 12 -47.26 -16.62 20.31
N LYS A 13 -46.43 -17.14 19.40
CA LYS A 13 -46.73 -17.16 17.96
C LYS A 13 -47.10 -18.56 17.46
N ASP A 14 -46.38 -19.59 17.93
CA ASP A 14 -46.58 -20.97 17.52
C ASP A 14 -47.19 -21.77 18.68
N PRO A 15 -48.44 -22.27 18.59
CA PRO A 15 -49.09 -22.98 19.69
C PRO A 15 -48.52 -24.39 19.90
N LEU A 16 -48.64 -24.89 21.13
CA LEU A 16 -48.32 -26.28 21.45
C LEU A 16 -49.50 -27.18 21.10
N LYS A 17 -49.29 -28.15 20.19
CA LYS A 17 -50.33 -29.11 19.79
C LYS A 17 -50.55 -30.18 20.85
N VAL A 18 -51.75 -30.23 21.43
CA VAL A 18 -52.12 -31.28 22.39
C VAL A 18 -52.75 -32.44 21.62
N THR A 19 -52.12 -33.62 21.68
CA THR A 19 -52.61 -34.82 21.00
C THR A 19 -52.95 -35.91 22.00
N LEU A 20 -54.14 -36.50 21.88
CA LEU A 20 -54.56 -37.68 22.60
C LEU A 20 -54.14 -38.93 21.84
N ILE A 21 -53.32 -39.76 22.47
CA ILE A 21 -52.87 -41.03 21.92
C ILE A 21 -53.42 -42.13 22.82
N ILE A 22 -54.30 -42.98 22.26
CA ILE A 22 -54.86 -44.14 22.95
C ILE A 22 -54.37 -45.38 22.21
N GLY A 23 -53.57 -46.20 22.90
CA GLY A 23 -53.10 -47.48 22.39
C GLY A 23 -53.67 -48.64 23.22
N SER A 24 -54.03 -49.73 22.55
CA SER A 24 -54.38 -51.00 23.17
C SER A 24 -53.67 -52.13 22.42
N HIS A 25 -53.30 -53.21 23.11
CA HIS A 25 -52.63 -54.34 22.47
C HIS A 25 -53.51 -55.10 21.46
N VAL A 26 -54.83 -54.90 21.52
CA VAL A 26 -55.83 -55.63 20.73
C VAL A 26 -56.38 -54.79 19.56
N HIS A 27 -56.28 -53.46 19.63
CA HIS A 27 -56.87 -52.54 18.65
C HIS A 27 -55.84 -51.56 18.08
N SER A 28 -56.09 -51.06 16.86
CA SER A 28 -55.24 -50.06 16.23
C SER A 28 -55.16 -48.77 17.08
N PRO A 29 -53.96 -48.18 17.23
CA PRO A 29 -53.78 -47.01 18.07
C PRO A 29 -54.49 -45.78 17.46
N LEU A 30 -55.16 -45.02 18.31
CA LEU A 30 -55.90 -43.81 17.95
C LEU A 30 -55.07 -42.58 18.34
N LYS A 31 -54.75 -41.73 17.36
CA LYS A 31 -54.06 -40.46 17.56
C LYS A 31 -54.97 -39.33 17.10
N ILE A 32 -55.48 -38.53 18.02
CA ILE A 32 -56.37 -37.40 17.73
C ILE A 32 -55.74 -36.11 18.26
N GLU A 33 -55.61 -35.09 17.41
CA GLU A 33 -55.27 -33.74 17.85
C GLU A 33 -56.49 -33.14 18.55
N LEU A 34 -56.33 -32.74 19.82
CA LEU A 34 -57.41 -32.22 20.65
C LEU A 34 -57.59 -30.71 20.43
N PHE A 35 -56.55 -29.93 20.69
CA PHE A 35 -56.55 -28.47 20.56
C PHE A 35 -55.12 -27.90 20.61
N ASP A 36 -55.03 -26.63 20.25
CA ASP A 36 -53.83 -25.80 20.28
C ASP A 36 -53.74 -25.02 21.61
N LEU A 37 -52.60 -25.14 22.31
CA LEU A 37 -52.37 -24.51 23.60
C LEU A 37 -51.38 -23.34 23.49
N TYR A 38 -51.84 -22.15 23.86
CA TYR A 38 -51.01 -20.95 24.00
C TYR A 38 -50.59 -20.78 25.46
N VAL A 39 -49.28 -20.79 25.70
CA VAL A 39 -48.69 -20.65 27.03
C VAL A 39 -48.04 -19.27 27.13
N PRO A 40 -48.57 -18.36 27.98
CA PRO A 40 -47.96 -17.06 28.18
C PRO A 40 -46.61 -17.20 28.91
N ALA A 41 -45.72 -16.24 28.69
CA ALA A 41 -44.45 -16.17 29.39
C ALA A 41 -44.68 -16.00 30.91
N SER A 42 -44.41 -17.05 31.69
CA SER A 42 -44.61 -17.04 33.14
C SER A 42 -43.30 -16.90 33.92
N HIS A 43 -42.18 -17.38 33.39
CA HIS A 43 -40.85 -17.34 34.01
C HIS A 43 -39.76 -17.16 32.94
N PRO A 44 -38.61 -16.55 33.27
CA PRO A 44 -37.47 -16.48 32.36
C PRO A 44 -37.01 -17.91 32.00
N PRO A 45 -36.53 -18.14 30.75
CA PRO A 45 -36.03 -19.45 30.36
C PRO A 45 -34.95 -19.94 31.33
N PRO A 46 -34.96 -21.23 31.71
CA PRO A 46 -33.89 -21.78 32.54
C PRO A 46 -32.57 -21.68 31.79
N GLN A 47 -31.66 -20.84 32.28
CA GLN A 47 -30.33 -20.67 31.72
C GLN A 47 -29.46 -21.87 32.11
N HIS A 48 -28.97 -22.61 31.12
CA HIS A 48 -27.96 -23.64 31.38
C HIS A 48 -26.58 -22.96 31.49
N PRO A 49 -25.73 -23.30 32.49
CA PRO A 49 -24.41 -22.68 32.65
C PRO A 49 -23.55 -22.71 31.38
N ASP A 50 -23.72 -23.76 30.57
CA ASP A 50 -22.95 -23.98 29.34
C ASP A 50 -23.60 -23.42 28.07
N GLU A 51 -24.81 -22.85 28.12
CA GLU A 51 -25.55 -22.34 26.95
C GLU A 51 -24.73 -21.27 26.19
N ALA A 52 -24.05 -20.40 26.94
CA ALA A 52 -23.22 -19.32 26.39
C ALA A 52 -22.06 -19.82 25.50
N SER A 53 -21.59 -21.06 25.68
CA SER A 53 -20.44 -21.63 24.97
C SER A 53 -20.80 -22.22 23.61
N PHE A 54 -22.09 -22.48 23.35
CA PHE A 54 -22.55 -23.13 22.12
C PHE A 54 -23.10 -22.15 21.08
N HIS A 55 -22.98 -20.84 21.33
CA HIS A 55 -23.38 -19.82 20.36
C HIS A 55 -22.24 -19.47 19.40
N PRO A 56 -22.54 -19.19 18.12
CA PRO A 56 -21.56 -18.66 17.19
C PRO A 56 -21.04 -17.30 17.69
N LEU A 57 -19.71 -17.15 17.78
CA LEU A 57 -19.09 -15.89 18.18
C LEU A 57 -19.24 -14.85 17.07
N PRO A 58 -19.33 -13.56 17.43
CA PRO A 58 -19.35 -12.48 16.45
C PRO A 58 -18.02 -12.44 15.67
N VAL A 59 -18.11 -12.12 14.38
CA VAL A 59 -16.94 -12.00 13.49
C VAL A 59 -16.11 -10.78 13.87
N ILE A 60 -14.79 -10.97 14.02
CA ILE A 60 -13.85 -9.87 14.26
C ILE A 60 -13.47 -9.23 12.93
N GLN A 61 -13.76 -7.93 12.77
CA GLN A 61 -13.38 -7.15 11.58
C GLN A 61 -12.13 -6.32 11.88
N HIS A 62 -11.02 -6.60 11.19
CA HIS A 62 -9.81 -5.78 11.29
C HIS A 62 -9.98 -4.48 10.50
N THR A 63 -9.84 -3.32 11.17
CA THR A 63 -9.90 -2.01 10.51
C THR A 63 -8.49 -1.49 10.26
N PHE A 64 -8.13 -1.33 8.98
CA PHE A 64 -6.85 -0.72 8.58
C PHE A 64 -6.84 0.78 8.85
N ARG A 65 -5.63 1.33 8.97
CA ARG A 65 -5.46 2.79 9.05
C ARG A 65 -5.91 3.42 7.73
N PRO A 66 -6.60 4.56 7.77
CA PRO A 66 -6.95 5.29 6.56
C PRO A 66 -5.67 5.81 5.88
N ASP A 67 -5.71 5.90 4.56
CA ASP A 67 -4.63 6.47 3.77
C ASP A 67 -4.39 7.94 4.12
N GLN A 68 -3.12 8.37 4.06
CA GLN A 68 -2.75 9.75 4.31
C GLN A 68 -3.29 10.65 3.19
N LYS A 69 -3.89 11.78 3.58
CA LYS A 69 -4.40 12.77 2.61
C LYS A 69 -3.22 13.46 1.91
N LEU A 70 -3.12 13.26 0.60
CA LEU A 70 -2.14 13.96 -0.24
C LEU A 70 -2.64 15.37 -0.60
N PRO A 71 -1.72 16.35 -0.78
CA PRO A 71 -2.09 17.67 -1.26
C PRO A 71 -2.63 17.61 -2.70
N PRO A 72 -3.45 18.59 -3.12
CA PRO A 72 -4.01 18.61 -4.46
C PRO A 72 -2.88 18.77 -5.51
N THR A 73 -3.01 18.04 -6.61
CA THR A 73 -2.02 17.97 -7.70
C THR A 73 -1.72 19.33 -8.33
N THR A 74 -2.68 20.24 -8.36
CA THR A 74 -2.51 21.61 -8.89
C THR A 74 -1.52 22.43 -8.08
N ILE A 75 -1.60 22.35 -6.75
CA ILE A 75 -0.68 23.06 -5.85
C ILE A 75 0.72 22.45 -5.99
N SER A 76 0.84 21.13 -5.96
CA SER A 76 2.12 20.45 -6.15
C SER A 76 2.78 20.83 -7.48
N ALA A 77 2.01 20.85 -8.58
CA ALA A 77 2.51 21.24 -9.90
C ALA A 77 2.98 22.69 -9.96
N ALA A 78 2.26 23.62 -9.34
CA ALA A 78 2.65 25.03 -9.29
C ALA A 78 4.01 25.23 -8.58
N PHE A 79 4.21 24.55 -7.44
CA PHE A 79 5.49 24.59 -6.73
C PHE A 79 6.62 23.88 -7.49
N SER A 80 6.34 22.75 -8.17
CA SER A 80 7.33 22.12 -9.05
C SER A 80 7.77 23.06 -10.17
N ALA A 81 6.85 23.79 -10.80
CA ALA A 81 7.18 24.79 -11.82
C ALA A 81 8.02 25.94 -11.23
N LEU A 82 7.69 26.38 -10.00
CA LEU A 82 8.46 27.41 -9.30
C LEU A 82 9.90 26.98 -9.04
N VAL A 83 10.12 25.72 -8.65
CA VAL A 83 11.48 25.15 -8.45
C VAL A 83 12.25 25.04 -9.77
N LEU A 84 11.56 24.80 -10.89
CA LEU A 84 12.18 24.74 -12.23
C LEU A 84 12.45 26.13 -12.83
N ALA A 85 11.77 27.19 -12.37
CA ALA A 85 11.88 28.52 -12.96
C ALA A 85 13.31 29.11 -13.00
N PRO A 86 14.16 29.00 -11.95
CA PRO A 86 15.54 29.49 -12.01
C PRO A 86 16.38 28.85 -13.11
N TRP A 87 16.15 27.56 -13.38
CA TRP A 87 16.85 26.83 -14.45
C TRP A 87 16.46 27.36 -15.84
N VAL A 88 15.17 27.63 -16.05
CA VAL A 88 14.67 28.24 -17.28
C VAL A 88 15.27 29.62 -17.50
N VAL A 89 15.32 30.45 -16.45
CA VAL A 89 15.95 31.78 -16.49
C VAL A 89 17.45 31.66 -16.84
N LEU A 90 18.18 30.75 -16.19
CA LEU A 90 19.60 30.50 -16.47
C LEU A 90 19.84 30.16 -17.95
N LEU A 91 19.05 29.23 -18.50
CA LEU A 91 19.14 28.83 -19.90
C LEU A 91 18.82 30.00 -20.86
N GLY A 92 17.81 30.82 -20.53
CA GLY A 92 17.49 32.02 -21.29
C GLY A 92 18.60 33.07 -21.28
N LEU A 93 19.27 33.27 -20.13
CA LEU A 93 20.43 34.16 -20.03
C LEU A 93 21.61 33.65 -20.85
N TRP A 94 21.90 32.35 -20.80
CA TRP A 94 22.96 31.75 -21.62
C TRP A 94 22.71 31.94 -23.12
N ALA A 95 21.46 31.79 -23.58
CA ALA A 95 21.10 32.03 -24.97
C ALA A 95 21.37 33.49 -25.39
N LYS A 96 21.18 34.46 -24.49
CA LYS A 96 21.40 35.89 -24.77
C LYS A 96 22.87 36.29 -24.71
N ILE A 97 23.62 35.77 -23.74
CA ILE A 97 25.02 36.16 -23.48
C ILE A 97 25.99 35.34 -24.34
N SER A 98 25.54 34.20 -24.90
CA SER A 98 26.29 33.30 -25.77
C SER A 98 27.73 33.06 -25.30
N PRO A 99 27.93 32.49 -24.09
CA PRO A 99 29.26 32.17 -23.60
C PRO A 99 29.98 31.25 -24.58
N ARG A 100 31.14 31.70 -25.09
CA ARG A 100 31.92 30.92 -26.06
C ARG A 100 32.66 29.79 -25.36
N VAL A 101 32.40 28.56 -25.79
CA VAL A 101 33.08 27.33 -25.35
C VAL A 101 33.82 26.69 -26.54
N PRO A 102 34.90 27.34 -27.05
CA PRO A 102 35.52 26.98 -28.33
C PRO A 102 36.23 25.61 -28.32
N ARG A 103 36.45 25.00 -27.15
CA ARG A 103 37.25 23.78 -27.00
C ARG A 103 36.47 22.57 -26.47
N LEU A 104 35.15 22.67 -26.32
CA LEU A 104 34.31 21.54 -25.90
C LEU A 104 34.51 20.31 -26.80
N PHE A 105 34.73 20.53 -28.09
CA PHE A 105 34.95 19.47 -29.08
C PHE A 105 36.42 19.10 -29.31
N SER A 106 37.32 19.49 -28.42
CA SER A 106 38.73 19.07 -28.52
C SER A 106 38.88 17.59 -28.17
N PRO A 107 39.68 16.81 -28.92
CA PRO A 107 39.91 15.38 -28.66
C PRO A 107 40.40 15.07 -27.24
N SER A 108 41.04 16.02 -26.55
CA SER A 108 41.51 15.85 -25.17
C SER A 108 40.44 16.12 -24.10
N ILE A 109 39.35 16.83 -24.43
CA ILE A 109 38.32 17.27 -23.48
C ILE A 109 37.04 16.44 -23.63
N VAL A 110 36.67 16.09 -24.87
CA VAL A 110 35.52 15.24 -25.18
C VAL A 110 35.45 13.96 -24.33
N PRO A 111 36.51 13.14 -24.20
CA PRO A 111 36.44 11.92 -23.39
C PRO A 111 36.14 12.22 -21.91
N PHE A 112 36.65 13.32 -21.38
CA PHE A 112 36.40 13.72 -19.99
C PHE A 112 34.93 14.15 -19.78
N VAL A 113 34.39 14.96 -20.69
CA VAL A 113 32.98 15.36 -20.65
C VAL A 113 32.07 14.14 -20.82
N ALA A 114 32.41 13.22 -21.73
CA ALA A 114 31.65 11.99 -21.92
C ALA A 114 31.65 11.12 -20.65
N THR A 115 32.77 10.99 -19.95
CA THR A 115 32.83 10.27 -18.67
C THR A 115 32.03 10.94 -17.56
N LEU A 116 31.99 12.28 -17.51
CA LEU A 116 31.14 13.01 -16.56
C LEU A 116 29.66 12.80 -16.86
N THR A 117 29.25 12.87 -18.13
CA THR A 117 27.87 12.57 -18.54
C THR A 117 27.50 11.12 -18.21
N ALA A 118 28.43 10.16 -18.40
CA ALA A 118 28.20 8.77 -18.03
C ALA A 118 27.98 8.61 -16.51
N PHE A 119 28.69 9.38 -15.67
CA PHE A 119 28.44 9.41 -14.22
C PHE A 119 27.05 9.96 -13.88
N GLU A 120 26.63 11.04 -14.53
CA GLU A 120 25.29 11.62 -14.31
C GLU A 120 24.19 10.64 -14.71
N VAL A 121 24.35 9.96 -15.86
CA VAL A 121 23.43 8.92 -16.33
C VAL A 121 23.38 7.73 -15.35
N LEU A 122 24.53 7.31 -14.81
CA LEU A 122 24.59 6.25 -13.81
C LEU A 122 23.82 6.62 -12.53
N LEU A 123 23.97 7.86 -12.07
CA LEU A 123 23.24 8.39 -10.90
C LEU A 123 21.74 8.53 -11.17
N PHE A 124 21.37 8.94 -12.38
CA PHE A 124 19.97 8.96 -12.80
C PHE A 124 19.36 7.55 -12.82
N TRP A 125 20.09 6.55 -13.31
CA TRP A 125 19.61 5.17 -13.30
C TRP A 125 19.53 4.58 -11.89
N TYR A 126 20.46 4.97 -11.00
CA TYR A 126 20.38 4.68 -9.57
C TYR A 126 19.08 5.17 -8.95
N TRP A 127 18.67 6.39 -9.28
CA TRP A 127 17.42 6.95 -8.77
C TRP A 127 16.19 6.13 -9.19
N ILE A 128 16.21 5.53 -10.39
CA ILE A 128 15.06 4.78 -10.93
C ILE A 128 15.00 3.36 -10.37
N GLU A 129 16.11 2.61 -10.43
CA GLU A 129 16.04 1.15 -10.21
C GLU A 129 17.31 0.52 -9.62
N LEU A 130 18.50 1.11 -9.83
CA LEU A 130 19.77 0.46 -9.50
C LEU A 130 19.98 0.29 -7.99
N LYS A 131 20.60 -0.83 -7.58
CA LYS A 131 20.98 -1.04 -6.17
C LYS A 131 22.32 -0.36 -5.84
N LEU A 132 22.49 0.02 -4.58
CA LEU A 132 23.70 0.73 -4.11
C LEU A 132 25.01 0.00 -4.47
N GLY A 133 25.07 -1.33 -4.27
CA GLY A 133 26.26 -2.12 -4.62
C GLY A 133 26.60 -2.12 -6.12
N GLN A 134 25.60 -2.09 -6.99
CA GLN A 134 25.79 -2.03 -8.44
C GLN A 134 26.34 -0.67 -8.87
N VAL A 135 25.79 0.42 -8.31
CA VAL A 135 26.26 1.79 -8.59
C VAL A 135 27.69 1.97 -8.13
N LEU A 136 28.06 1.46 -6.96
CA LEU A 136 29.44 1.49 -6.48
C LEU A 136 30.38 0.72 -7.42
N LEU A 137 29.99 -0.48 -7.87
CA LEU A 137 30.79 -1.27 -8.80
C LEU A 137 30.96 -0.58 -10.16
N TYR A 138 29.87 -0.15 -10.77
CA TYR A 138 29.89 0.55 -12.06
C TYR A 138 30.62 1.88 -11.96
N GLY A 139 30.40 2.63 -10.88
CA GLY A 139 31.11 3.88 -10.58
C GLY A 139 32.61 3.66 -10.40
N ALA A 140 33.03 2.58 -9.73
CA ALA A 140 34.44 2.24 -9.56
C ALA A 140 35.10 1.90 -10.90
N ILE A 141 34.43 1.13 -11.76
CA ILE A 141 34.90 0.81 -13.11
C ILE A 141 34.99 2.09 -13.95
N LEU A 142 33.96 2.96 -13.88
CA LEU A 142 33.90 4.22 -14.62
C LEU A 142 34.91 5.26 -14.12
N ALA A 143 35.30 5.21 -12.84
CA ALA A 143 36.29 6.12 -12.27
C ALA A 143 37.66 5.99 -12.95
N ILE A 144 38.06 4.78 -13.36
CA ILE A 144 39.35 4.53 -14.01
C ILE A 144 39.52 5.41 -15.27
N PRO A 145 38.70 5.29 -16.33
CA PRO A 145 38.83 6.13 -17.52
C PRO A 145 38.60 7.62 -17.20
N THR A 146 37.76 7.95 -16.23
CA THR A 146 37.50 9.33 -15.81
C THR A 146 38.75 10.03 -15.27
N VAL A 147 39.56 9.33 -14.46
CA VAL A 147 40.80 9.88 -13.91
C VAL A 147 41.83 10.15 -15.02
N PHE A 148 42.00 9.20 -15.95
CA PHE A 148 42.93 9.38 -17.07
C PHE A 148 42.48 10.49 -18.02
N ALA A 149 41.21 10.49 -18.44
CA ALA A 149 40.66 11.52 -19.31
C ALA A 149 40.69 12.89 -18.63
N GLY A 150 40.39 12.96 -17.33
CA GLY A 150 40.47 14.19 -16.54
C GLY A 150 41.88 14.75 -16.44
N LYS A 151 42.88 13.89 -16.15
CA LYS A 151 44.28 14.31 -16.15
C LYS A 151 44.69 14.90 -17.51
N GLN A 152 44.36 14.21 -18.60
CA GLN A 152 44.70 14.68 -19.95
C GLN A 152 44.02 16.00 -20.30
N ALA A 153 42.72 16.14 -20.00
CA ALA A 153 41.95 17.36 -20.24
C ALA A 153 42.52 18.56 -19.45
N LEU A 154 42.80 18.37 -18.15
CA LEU A 154 43.33 19.43 -17.28
C LEU A 154 44.74 19.86 -17.68
N VAL A 155 45.62 18.91 -18.04
CA VAL A 155 46.97 19.23 -18.54
C VAL A 155 46.90 20.00 -19.86
N SER A 156 46.03 19.60 -20.79
CA SER A 156 45.84 20.30 -22.06
C SER A 156 45.40 21.76 -21.86
N ILE A 157 44.48 22.00 -20.92
CA ILE A 157 44.03 23.35 -20.55
C ILE A 157 45.18 24.14 -19.89
N GLY A 158 45.94 23.50 -18.99
CA GLY A 158 47.08 24.13 -18.30
C GLY A 158 48.18 24.57 -19.26
N GLN A 159 48.60 23.69 -20.18
CA GLN A 159 49.62 24.00 -21.20
C GLN A 159 49.19 25.16 -22.10
N GLN A 160 47.90 25.27 -22.44
CA GLN A 160 47.41 26.40 -23.22
C GLN A 160 47.52 27.72 -22.46
N ARG A 161 47.18 27.75 -21.17
CA ARG A 161 47.29 28.98 -20.36
C ARG A 161 48.74 29.44 -20.26
N LEU A 162 49.68 28.50 -20.16
CA LEU A 162 51.11 28.81 -20.18
C LEU A 162 51.59 29.30 -21.56
N ARG A 163 51.00 28.83 -22.67
CA ARG A 163 51.28 29.33 -24.03
C ARG A 163 50.65 30.68 -24.36
N GLN A 164 49.65 31.13 -23.59
CA GLN A 164 48.99 32.42 -23.77
C GLN A 164 49.58 33.54 -22.91
N LYS A 165 50.49 33.21 -21.98
CA LYS A 165 51.38 34.17 -21.31
C LYS A 165 52.65 34.33 -22.12
#